data_AF-H8GUI8-F1
#
_entry.id   AF-H8GUI8-F1
#
_cell.length_a   1.000
_cell.length_b   1.000
_cell.length_c   1.000
_cell.angle_alpha   90.00
_cell.angle_beta   90.00
_cell.angle_gamma   90.00
#
_symmetry.space_group_name_H-M   'P 1'
#
loop_
_entity.id
_entity.type
_entity.pdbx_description
1 polymer ?
#
loop_
_entity_poly.entity_id
_entity_poly.type
_entity_poly.pdbx_seq_one_letter_code
_entity_poly.pdbx_strand_id
1 'polypeptide(L)'
;MPFEVRVDLLRATFRPDDGTLVILVTQALPDGTVLTLDSRPVRPGEKLRWTGRLPAAGTLVLRVVTGQTRSTSLQEIYPGQPVVLDIVGDARGRLSISDGRCTPPPGGSCGRSR
;
A
#
# COMPACT_ATOMS: atom_id res chain seq x y z
N MET A 1 -0.48 15.92 -6.59
CA MET A 1 -0.97 15.85 -5.18
C MET A 1 -0.01 14.99 -4.35
N PRO A 2 0.41 15.39 -3.14
CA PRO A 2 1.32 14.56 -2.35
C PRO A 2 0.64 13.31 -1.79
N PHE A 3 1.38 12.22 -1.69
CA PHE A 3 1.01 11.03 -0.94
C PHE A 3 2.17 10.61 -0.03
N GLU A 4 1.84 9.83 0.99
CA GLU A 4 2.78 9.23 1.91
C GLU A 4 2.44 7.76 2.10
N VAL A 5 3.46 6.91 2.09
CA VAL A 5 3.35 5.50 2.44
C VAL A 5 4.13 5.25 3.71
N ARG A 6 3.51 4.54 4.64
CA ARG A 6 4.04 4.15 5.94
C ARG A 6 3.90 2.64 6.06
N VAL A 7 4.97 2.00 6.48
CA VAL A 7 5.08 0.56 6.58
C VAL A 7 5.58 0.22 7.96
N ASP A 8 4.84 -0.58 8.69
CA ASP A 8 5.23 -1.12 9.99
C ASP A 8 5.12 -2.66 9.96
N LEU A 9 6.26 -3.30 9.74
CA LEU A 9 6.40 -4.75 9.69
C LEU A 9 7.19 -5.27 10.90
N LEU A 10 7.31 -4.48 11.98
CA LEU A 10 8.06 -4.87 13.18
C LEU A 10 7.51 -6.15 13.83
N ARG A 11 6.21 -6.40 13.67
CA ARG A 11 5.52 -7.60 14.16
C ARG A 11 5.26 -8.63 13.08
N ALA A 12 5.61 -8.33 11.82
CA ALA A 12 5.35 -9.21 10.71
C ALA A 12 6.29 -10.41 10.72
N THR A 13 5.73 -11.60 10.64
CA THR A 13 6.47 -12.83 10.38
C THR A 13 6.12 -13.30 8.97
N PHE A 14 7.09 -13.29 8.07
CA PHE A 14 6.93 -13.91 6.75
C PHE A 14 7.56 -15.30 6.75
N ARG A 15 6.91 -16.24 6.05
CA ARG A 15 7.48 -17.56 5.81
C ARG A 15 8.67 -17.42 4.85
N PRO A 16 9.65 -18.32 4.92
CA PRO A 16 10.78 -18.33 3.98
C PRO A 16 10.34 -18.33 2.50
N ASP A 17 9.20 -18.97 2.21
CA ASP A 17 8.63 -19.09 0.86
C ASP A 17 7.84 -17.86 0.40
N ASP A 18 7.59 -16.88 1.28
CA ASP A 18 6.82 -15.67 0.93
C ASP A 18 7.63 -14.72 0.04
N GLY A 19 8.95 -14.92 -0.06
CA GLY A 19 9.87 -14.12 -0.86
C GLY A 19 10.00 -12.67 -0.37
N THR A 20 10.58 -11.81 -1.20
CA THR A 20 10.64 -10.36 -0.92
C THR A 20 9.26 -9.75 -1.15
N LEU A 21 8.75 -9.04 -0.15
CA LEU A 21 7.55 -8.22 -0.34
C LEU A 21 7.94 -6.97 -1.13
N VAL A 22 7.17 -6.64 -2.16
CA VAL A 22 7.33 -5.42 -2.95
C VAL A 22 6.06 -4.59 -2.85
N ILE A 23 6.22 -3.34 -2.45
CA ILE A 23 5.13 -2.35 -2.45
C ILE A 23 5.23 -1.59 -3.76
N LEU A 24 4.19 -1.70 -4.58
CA LEU A 24 4.02 -0.92 -5.81
C LEU A 24 2.97 0.16 -5.56
N VAL A 25 3.35 1.40 -5.84
CA VAL A 25 2.46 2.55 -5.82
C VAL A 25 2.14 2.90 -7.26
N THR A 26 0.86 2.81 -7.62
CA THR A 26 0.38 3.07 -8.97
C THR A 26 -0.70 4.14 -8.95
N GLN A 27 -0.89 4.82 -10.08
CA GLN A 27 -2.01 5.72 -10.30
C GLN A 27 -2.84 5.20 -11.47
N ALA A 28 -4.14 5.03 -11.26
CA ALA A 28 -5.11 4.83 -12.33
C ALA A 28 -5.72 6.19 -12.71
N LEU A 29 -5.55 6.58 -13.97
CA LEU A 29 -6.10 7.80 -14.55
C LEU A 29 -7.53 7.56 -15.06
N PRO A 30 -8.35 8.62 -15.24
CA PRO A 30 -9.73 8.49 -15.71
C PRO A 30 -9.88 7.87 -17.11
N ASP A 31 -8.83 7.95 -17.94
CA ASP A 31 -8.76 7.35 -19.28
C ASP A 31 -8.42 5.85 -19.26
N GLY A 32 -8.27 5.26 -18.07
CA GLY A 32 -7.88 3.86 -17.88
C GLY A 32 -6.36 3.62 -17.87
N THR A 33 -5.55 4.66 -18.09
CA THR A 33 -4.08 4.55 -18.02
C THR A 33 -3.63 4.24 -16.60
N VAL A 34 -2.73 3.27 -16.44
CA VAL A 34 -2.10 2.94 -15.15
C VAL A 34 -0.62 3.33 -15.18
N LEU A 35 -0.22 4.21 -14.27
CA LEU A 35 1.15 4.67 -14.11
C LEU A 35 1.77 4.05 -12.86
N THR A 36 2.94 3.43 -12.98
CA THR A 36 3.76 3.09 -11.80
C THR A 36 4.49 4.34 -11.34
N LEU A 37 4.24 4.74 -10.10
CA LEU A 37 4.83 5.94 -9.50
C LEU A 37 6.07 5.61 -8.66
N ASP A 38 6.01 4.50 -7.92
CA ASP A 38 7.11 4.05 -7.07
C ASP A 38 7.01 2.54 -6.84
N SER A 39 8.15 1.92 -6.54
CA SER A 39 8.22 0.52 -6.14
C SER A 39 9.32 0.31 -5.12
N ARG A 40 9.01 -0.30 -3.97
CA ARG A 40 9.98 -0.53 -2.90
C ARG A 40 9.93 -1.97 -2.39
N PRO A 41 11.07 -2.70 -2.37
CA PRO A 41 11.15 -3.95 -1.63
C PRO A 41 11.15 -3.65 -0.13
N VAL A 42 10.48 -4.50 0.64
CA VAL A 42 10.44 -4.43 2.11
C VAL A 42 10.59 -5.83 2.70
N ARG A 43 11.14 -5.89 3.92
CA ARG A 43 11.43 -7.12 4.65
C ARG A 43 10.68 -7.19 5.98
N PRO A 44 10.49 -8.40 6.56
CA PRO A 44 10.03 -8.52 7.93
C PRO A 44 10.93 -7.72 8.88
N GLY A 45 10.34 -7.12 9.91
CA GLY A 45 11.09 -6.32 10.88
C GLY A 45 11.44 -4.91 10.40
N GLU A 46 11.05 -4.50 9.20
CA GLU A 46 11.28 -3.13 8.72
C GLU A 46 10.15 -2.18 9.12
N LYS A 47 10.56 -0.94 9.37
CA LYS A 47 9.65 0.20 9.51
C LYS A 47 10.12 1.30 8.57
N LEU A 48 9.29 1.63 7.59
CA LEU A 48 9.65 2.55 6.50
C LEU A 48 8.59 3.63 6.33
N ARG A 49 9.02 4.79 5.85
CA ARG A 49 8.14 5.90 5.49
C ARG A 49 8.75 6.62 4.30
N TRP A 50 7.92 6.91 3.30
CA TRP A 50 8.33 7.73 2.18
C TRP A 50 7.16 8.51 1.60
N THR A 51 7.47 9.54 0.82
CA THR A 51 6.49 10.40 0.18
C THR A 51 6.69 10.43 -1.32
N GLY A 52 5.63 10.73 -2.04
CA GLY A 52 5.66 10.94 -3.48
C GLY A 52 4.58 11.92 -3.92
N ARG A 53 4.46 12.11 -5.23
CA ARG A 53 3.46 13.02 -5.81
C ARG A 53 2.75 12.37 -6.99
N LEU A 54 1.42 12.49 -7.00
CA LEU A 54 0.60 12.21 -8.17
C LEU A 54 0.83 13.30 -9.25
N PRO A 55 1.17 12.92 -10.49
CA PRO A 55 1.38 13.84 -11.61
C PRO A 55 0.08 14.52 -12.08
N ALA A 56 -1.06 13.84 -11.97
CA ALA A 56 -2.38 14.36 -12.33
C ALA A 56 -3.43 13.97 -11.29
N ALA A 57 -4.67 14.45 -11.44
CA ALA A 57 -5.81 13.90 -10.70
C ALA A 57 -6.09 12.47 -11.15
N GLY A 58 -6.44 11.60 -10.21
CA GLY A 58 -6.72 10.20 -10.49
C GLY A 58 -6.83 9.40 -9.19
N THR A 59 -6.80 8.09 -9.34
CA THR A 59 -6.94 7.15 -8.22
C THR A 59 -5.58 6.61 -7.84
N LEU A 60 -5.21 6.73 -6.57
CA LEU A 60 -4.01 6.10 -6.05
C LEU A 60 -4.33 4.64 -5.74
N VAL A 61 -3.51 3.73 -6.27
CA VAL A 61 -3.65 2.29 -6.06
C VAL A 61 -2.35 1.74 -5.49
N LEU A 62 -2.42 1.23 -4.26
CA LEU A 62 -1.29 0.57 -3.63
C LEU A 62 -1.44 -0.93 -3.78
N ARG A 63 -0.44 -1.58 -4.38
CA ARG A 63 -0.36 -3.03 -4.51
C ARG A 63 0.80 -3.54 -3.68
N VAL A 64 0.50 -4.42 -2.75
CA VAL A 64 1.52 -5.23 -2.07
C VAL A 64 1.64 -6.52 -2.87
N VAL A 65 2.85 -6.90 -3.26
CA VAL A 65 3.12 -8.15 -3.98
C VAL A 65 4.09 -8.97 -3.16
N THR A 66 3.75 -10.22 -2.91
CA THR A 66 4.66 -11.23 -2.34
C THR A 66 4.99 -12.27 -3.40
N GLY A 67 6.02 -13.09 -3.16
CA GLY A 67 6.39 -14.20 -4.06
C GLY A 67 5.25 -15.19 -4.33
N GLN A 68 4.19 -15.17 -3.49
CA GLN A 68 3.00 -16.02 -3.59
C GLN A 68 1.75 -15.29 -4.15
N THR A 69 1.92 -14.16 -4.84
CA THR A 69 0.83 -13.54 -5.65
C THR A 69 -0.36 -13.00 -4.84
N ARG A 70 -0.18 -12.59 -3.58
CA ARG A 70 -1.24 -11.88 -2.86
C ARG A 70 -1.18 -10.38 -3.16
N SER A 71 -2.03 -9.91 -4.07
CA SER A 71 -2.23 -8.49 -4.34
C SER A 71 -3.39 -7.96 -3.50
N THR A 72 -3.08 -7.27 -2.41
CA THR A 72 -4.08 -6.43 -1.73
C THR A 72 -3.99 -5.04 -2.37
N SER A 73 -5.11 -4.57 -2.94
CA SER A 73 -5.21 -3.25 -3.56
C SER A 73 -6.08 -2.34 -2.70
N LEU A 74 -5.55 -1.20 -2.28
CA LEU A 74 -6.40 -0.08 -1.86
C LEU A 74 -6.66 0.82 -3.07
N GLN A 75 -7.92 1.21 -3.26
CA GLN A 75 -8.33 2.16 -4.28
C GLN A 75 -8.75 3.45 -3.56
N GLU A 76 -7.92 4.48 -3.61
CA GLU A 76 -8.22 5.77 -2.98
C GLU A 76 -8.42 6.86 -4.01
N ILE A 77 -9.62 7.46 -3.96
CA ILE A 77 -10.05 8.57 -4.80
C ILE A 77 -10.01 9.83 -3.94
N TYR A 78 -9.08 10.74 -4.23
CA TYR A 78 -9.02 12.04 -3.56
C TYR A 78 -8.78 13.18 -4.57
N PRO A 79 -9.80 14.01 -4.84
CA PRO A 79 -9.54 15.36 -5.32
C PRO A 79 -9.07 16.22 -4.12
N GLY A 80 -7.78 16.55 -4.08
CA GLY A 80 -7.27 17.72 -3.36
C GLY A 80 -6.80 17.54 -1.91
N GLN A 81 -6.68 16.32 -1.37
CA GLN A 81 -6.12 16.10 -0.03
C GLN A 81 -4.87 15.20 -0.06
N PRO A 82 -3.86 15.45 0.81
CA PRO A 82 -2.76 14.52 0.99
C PRO A 82 -3.26 13.13 1.39
N VAL A 83 -2.70 12.10 0.76
CA VAL A 83 -3.05 10.70 1.01
C VAL A 83 -2.02 10.08 1.93
N VAL A 84 -2.46 9.35 2.95
CA VAL A 84 -1.59 8.56 3.83
C VAL A 84 -2.00 7.10 3.71
N LEU A 85 -1.06 6.25 3.37
CA LEU A 85 -1.27 4.81 3.25
C LEU A 85 -0.46 4.09 4.31
N ASP A 86 -1.15 3.42 5.23
CA ASP A 86 -0.55 2.62 6.29
C ASP A 86 -0.60 1.13 5.92
N ILE A 87 0.55 0.46 6.00
CA ILE A 87 0.69 -0.99 5.81
C ILE A 87 1.24 -1.58 7.10
N VAL A 88 0.47 -2.47 7.73
CA VAL A 88 0.83 -3.09 9.00
C VAL A 88 0.84 -4.61 8.84
N GLY A 89 1.92 -5.25 9.27
CA GLY A 89 2.02 -6.71 9.31
C GLY A 89 1.82 -7.26 10.71
N ASP A 90 1.11 -8.39 10.82
CA ASP A 90 0.91 -9.10 12.08
C ASP A 90 1.79 -10.34 12.24
N ALA A 91 1.82 -10.89 13.45
CA ALA A 91 2.61 -12.08 13.80
C ALA A 91 2.10 -13.39 13.16
N ARG A 92 1.04 -13.32 12.36
CA ARG A 92 0.51 -14.44 11.57
C ARG A 92 0.84 -14.28 10.07
N GLY A 93 1.65 -13.28 9.71
CA GLY A 93 2.02 -12.97 8.34
C GLY A 93 0.91 -12.31 7.53
N ARG A 94 -0.10 -11.73 8.19
CA ARG A 94 -1.19 -11.02 7.51
C ARG A 94 -0.83 -9.55 7.37
N LEU A 95 -1.23 -8.97 6.24
CA LEU A 95 -0.99 -7.57 5.93
C LEU A 95 -2.30 -6.80 5.90
N SER A 96 -2.33 -5.74 6.70
CA SER A 96 -3.45 -4.83 6.86
C SER A 96 -3.11 -3.52 6.18
N ILE A 97 -3.99 -3.00 5.33
CA ILE A 97 -3.77 -1.75 4.59
C ILE A 97 -4.87 -0.73 4.91
N SER A 98 -4.50 0.51 5.19
CA SER A 98 -5.41 1.61 5.56
C SER A 98 -5.05 2.93 4.89
N ASP A 99 -6.05 3.82 4.73
CA ASP A 99 -5.90 5.24 4.37
C ASP A 99 -5.52 6.14 5.57
N GLY A 100 -5.14 5.52 6.69
CA GLY A 100 -4.84 6.17 7.97
C GLY A 100 -6.09 6.68 8.71
N ARG A 101 -7.30 6.51 8.16
CA ARG A 101 -8.57 6.97 8.75
C ARG A 101 -9.45 5.81 9.22
N CYS A 102 -9.11 4.58 8.87
CA CYS A 102 -9.83 3.38 9.29
C CYS A 102 -8.87 2.31 9.83
N THR A 103 -9.42 1.37 10.61
CA THR A 103 -8.67 0.19 11.06
C THR A 103 -9.16 -1.02 10.26
N PRO A 104 -8.33 -1.58 9.36
CA PRO A 104 -8.73 -2.73 8.56
C PRO A 104 -8.73 -3.99 9.44
N PRO A 105 -9.54 -5.01 9.10
CA PRO A 105 -9.41 -6.31 9.74
C PRO A 105 -8.00 -6.90 9.47
N PRO A 106 -7.50 -7.83 10.31
CA PRO A 106 -6.20 -8.45 10.11
C PRO A 106 -6.12 -9.16 8.74
N GLY A 107 -5.22 -8.70 7.86
CA GLY A 107 -5.09 -9.24 6.51
C GLY A 107 -6.01 -8.61 5.46
N GLY A 108 -6.78 -7.59 5.84
CA GLY A 108 -7.70 -6.88 4.96
C GLY A 108 -7.24 -5.46 4.62
N SER A 109 -8.06 -4.79 3.82
CA SER A 109 -7.85 -3.40 3.43
C SER A 109 -9.08 -2.58 3.78
N CYS A 110 -8.87 -1.33 4.20
CA CYS A 110 -9.94 -0.36 4.37
C CYS A 110 -9.49 0.99 3.84
N GLY A 111 -10.43 1.75 3.30
CA GLY A 111 -10.17 3.06 2.71
C GLY A 111 -11.42 3.53 2.00
N ARG A 112 -11.56 4.85 1.84
CA ARG A 112 -12.75 5.43 1.23
C ARG A 112 -12.72 5.24 -0.30
N SER A 113 -13.50 4.29 -0.81
CA SER A 113 -13.93 4.25 -2.21
C SER A 113 -15.18 5.14 -2.34
N ARG A 114 -15.16 6.10 -3.26
CA ARG A 114 -16.36 6.88 -3.63
C ARG A 114 -16.80 6.50 -5.02
#